data_AF-A0A0C2W219-F1
#
_entry.id   AF-A0A0C2W219-F1
#
_cell.length_a   1.000
_cell.length_b   1.000
_cell.length_c   1.000
_cell.angle_alpha   90.00
_cell.angle_beta   90.00
_cell.angle_gamma   90.00
#
_symmetry.space_group_name_H-M   'P 1'
#
loop_
_entity.id
_entity.type
_entity.pdbx_description
1 polymer ?
#
loop_
_entity_poly.entity_id
_entity_poly.type
_entity_poly.pdbx_seq_one_letter_code
_entity_poly.pdbx_strand_id
1 'polypeptide(L)'
;MKSVVIDPFSHLPEVPDLRDQIVIDEYKPVYSGPYSCVYRGKYQRNGQMVPVAVKILNRIRNKEPESMLRKLQRERRTWGVLSHPNILPLYGFVDNEEFFQPGALVSPEMVTARRC
;
A
#
# COMPACT_ATOMS: atom_id res chain seq x y z
N MET A 1 -32.38 3.30 2.79
CA MET A 1 -31.53 3.15 3.99
C MET A 1 -30.14 2.75 3.52
N LYS A 2 -29.11 3.59 3.70
CA LYS A 2 -27.73 3.16 3.45
C LYS A 2 -27.37 2.22 4.60
N SER A 3 -27.29 0.92 4.34
CA SER A 3 -26.76 -0.06 5.28
C SER A 3 -25.38 0.42 5.73
N VAL A 4 -25.23 0.73 7.01
CA VAL A 4 -23.94 1.07 7.61
C VAL A 4 -23.07 -0.17 7.47
N VAL A 5 -22.12 -0.12 6.54
CA VAL A 5 -21.15 -1.18 6.36
C VAL A 5 -20.14 -1.02 7.49
N ILE A 6 -20.36 -1.77 8.57
CA ILE A 6 -19.44 -1.82 9.68
C ILE A 6 -18.18 -2.53 9.18
N ASP A 7 -17.04 -1.84 9.19
CA ASP A 7 -15.74 -2.46 8.93
C ASP A 7 -15.50 -3.53 10.02
N PRO A 8 -15.49 -4.84 9.67
CA PRO A 8 -15.28 -5.90 10.65
C PRO A 8 -13.88 -5.82 11.28
N PHE A 9 -12.96 -5.08 10.68
CA PHE A 9 -11.59 -4.88 11.16
C PHE A 9 -11.39 -3.55 11.89
N SER A 10 -12.46 -2.83 12.23
CA SER A 10 -12.39 -1.56 12.99
C SER A 10 -11.72 -1.68 14.36
N HIS A 11 -11.68 -2.89 14.94
CA HIS A 11 -11.00 -3.19 16.19
C HIS A 11 -9.47 -3.34 16.05
N LEU A 12 -8.96 -3.47 14.82
CA LEU A 12 -7.54 -3.62 14.56
C LEU A 12 -6.84 -2.25 14.50
N PRO A 13 -5.62 -2.12 15.05
CA PRO A 13 -4.87 -0.88 14.98
C PRO A 13 -4.65 -0.48 13.52
N GLU A 14 -4.68 0.83 13.28
CA GLU A 14 -4.38 1.37 11.97
C GLU A 14 -2.87 1.48 11.77
N VAL A 15 -2.40 1.12 10.57
CA VAL A 15 -1.02 1.39 10.18
C VAL A 15 -0.81 2.89 9.97
N PRO A 16 0.42 3.40 10.09
CA PRO A 16 0.70 4.82 9.89
C PRO A 16 0.33 5.31 8.49
N ASP A 17 -0.16 6.54 8.44
CA ASP A 17 -0.27 7.33 7.22
C ASP A 17 1.09 7.95 6.89
N LEU A 18 1.61 7.66 5.70
CA LEU A 18 2.95 8.03 5.24
C LEU A 18 2.92 9.14 4.17
N ARG A 19 1.82 9.88 4.05
CA ARG A 19 1.76 11.08 3.21
C ARG A 19 2.95 12.00 3.46
N ASP A 20 3.41 12.61 2.38
CA ASP A 20 4.59 13.50 2.34
C ASP A 20 5.93 12.86 2.77
N GLN A 21 5.95 11.57 3.13
CA GLN A 21 7.15 10.84 3.55
C GLN A 21 7.64 9.86 2.48
N ILE A 22 6.89 9.68 1.39
CA ILE A 22 7.20 8.76 0.30
C ILE A 22 7.62 9.54 -0.95
N VAL A 23 8.78 9.20 -1.48
CA VAL A 23 9.28 9.71 -2.77
C VAL A 23 9.36 8.56 -3.75
N ILE A 24 8.72 8.68 -4.91
CA ILE A 24 8.80 7.68 -5.98
C ILE A 24 10.09 7.90 -6.77
N ASP A 25 10.86 6.83 -6.98
CA ASP A 25 12.15 6.92 -7.70
C ASP A 25 11.92 7.07 -9.21
N GLU A 26 11.01 6.27 -9.78
CA GLU A 26 10.67 6.27 -11.20
C GLU A 26 9.16 6.12 -11.39
N TYR A 27 8.59 6.88 -12.33
CA TYR A 27 7.17 6.77 -12.71
C TYR A 27 6.84 5.50 -13.51
N LYS A 28 7.84 4.67 -13.81
CA LYS A 28 7.65 3.35 -14.41
C LYS A 28 7.52 2.30 -13.30
N PRO A 29 6.44 1.52 -13.26
CA PRO A 29 6.29 0.48 -12.26
C PRO A 29 7.31 -0.65 -12.48
N VAL A 30 7.84 -1.19 -11.38
CA VAL A 30 8.65 -2.41 -11.36
C VAL A 30 7.80 -3.62 -11.73
N TYR A 31 6.52 -3.60 -11.33
CA TYR A 31 5.53 -4.61 -11.68
C TYR A 31 4.20 -3.95 -12.04
N SER A 32 3.58 -4.41 -13.13
CA SER A 32 2.24 -3.99 -13.54
C SER A 32 1.37 -5.22 -13.71
N GLY A 33 0.35 -5.36 -12.86
CA GLY A 33 -0.62 -6.45 -12.89
C GLY A 33 -2.04 -5.95 -13.11
N PRO A 34 -3.03 -6.86 -13.22
CA PRO A 34 -4.43 -6.47 -13.44
C PRO A 34 -5.06 -5.73 -12.25
N TYR A 35 -4.56 -5.97 -11.03
CA TYR A 35 -5.14 -5.44 -9.79
C TYR A 35 -4.32 -4.34 -9.13
N SER A 36 -3.04 -4.23 -9.46
CA SER A 36 -2.14 -3.26 -8.85
C SER A 36 -0.87 -3.07 -9.68
N CYS A 37 -0.24 -1.93 -9.49
CA CYS A 37 1.13 -1.65 -9.90
C CYS A 37 2.01 -1.54 -8.65
N VAL A 38 3.28 -1.96 -8.77
CA VAL A 38 4.29 -1.78 -7.72
C VAL A 38 5.39 -0.88 -8.25
N TYR A 39 5.65 0.19 -7.52
CA TYR A 39 6.68 1.17 -7.81
C TYR A 39 7.81 1.05 -6.80
N ARG A 40 9.00 1.47 -7.23
CA ARG A 40 10.12 1.68 -6.32
C ARG A 40 10.03 3.09 -5.74
N GLY A 41 10.27 3.21 -4.45
CA GLY A 41 10.36 4.50 -3.81
C GLY A 41 11.30 4.50 -2.61
N LYS A 42 11.35 5.64 -1.95
CA LYS A 42 12.08 5.86 -0.72
C LYS A 42 11.15 6.41 0.34
N TYR A 43 11.29 5.91 1.56
CA TYR A 43 10.55 6.35 2.73
C TYR A 43 11.49 7.10 3.68
N GLN A 44 11.14 8.32 4.05
CA GLN A 44 11.87 9.09 5.06
C GLN A 44 11.50 8.59 6.47
N ARG A 45 12.33 7.72 7.02
CA ARG A 45 12.13 7.12 8.35
C ARG A 45 13.25 7.51 9.29
N ASN A 46 12.93 8.21 10.38
CA ASN A 46 13.89 8.62 11.41
C ASN A 46 15.12 9.38 10.86
N GLY A 47 14.90 10.25 9.87
CA GLY A 47 15.98 11.01 9.22
C GLY A 47 16.78 10.22 8.18
N GLN A 48 16.46 8.94 7.93
CA GLN A 48 17.09 8.12 6.90
C GLN A 48 16.12 7.83 5.75
N MET A 49 16.62 7.86 4.52
CA MET A 49 15.87 7.38 3.36
C MET A 49 16.05 5.86 3.23
N VAL A 50 14.98 5.10 3.38
CA VAL A 50 14.97 3.64 3.22
C VAL A 50 14.26 3.24 1.94
N PRO A 51 14.79 2.28 1.16
CA PRO A 51 14.12 1.80 -0.05
C PRO A 51 12.84 1.03 0.28
N VAL A 52 11.78 1.31 -0.47
CA VAL A 52 10.45 0.73 -0.27
C VAL A 52 9.81 0.30 -1.57
N ALA A 53 8.93 -0.71 -1.47
CA ALA A 53 7.97 -1.05 -2.50
C ALA A 53 6.65 -0.34 -2.21
N VAL A 54 6.15 0.40 -3.20
CA VAL A 54 4.89 1.13 -3.15
C VAL A 54 3.88 0.43 -4.05
N LYS A 55 2.93 -0.29 -3.45
CA LYS A 55 1.86 -0.98 -4.18
C LYS A 55 0.64 -0.07 -4.30
N ILE A 56 0.25 0.27 -5.52
CA ILE A 56 -0.92 1.09 -5.84
C ILE A 56 -1.97 0.20 -6.49
N LEU A 57 -3.22 0.23 -6.01
CA LEU A 57 -4.30 -0.55 -6.60
C LEU A 57 -4.74 0.04 -7.94
N ASN A 58 -5.01 -0.80 -8.93
CA ASN A 58 -5.48 -0.32 -10.22
C ASN A 58 -6.98 -0.04 -10.17
N ARG A 59 -7.41 1.08 -10.74
CA ARG A 59 -8.84 1.30 -11.01
C ARG A 59 -9.31 0.27 -12.04
N ILE A 60 -10.16 -0.66 -11.60
CA ILE A 60 -10.75 -1.68 -12.47
C ILE A 60 -11.95 -1.06 -13.18
N ARG A 61 -11.91 -1.05 -14.53
CA ARG A 61 -13.05 -0.60 -15.36
C ARG A 61 -14.29 -1.41 -14.97
N ASN A 62 -15.43 -0.74 -14.87
CA ASN A 62 -16.74 -1.33 -14.50
C ASN A 62 -16.86 -1.85 -13.07
N LYS A 63 -15.98 -1.44 -12.14
CA LYS A 63 -16.18 -1.68 -10.71
C LYS A 63 -16.49 -0.39 -9.97
N GLU A 64 -17.46 -0.48 -9.07
CA GLU A 64 -17.81 0.61 -8.17
C GLU A 64 -16.59 1.03 -7.34
N PRO A 65 -16.28 2.33 -7.24
CA PRO A 65 -15.17 2.84 -6.43
C PRO A 65 -15.19 2.31 -4.99
N GLU A 66 -16.39 2.17 -4.41
CA GLU A 66 -16.58 1.64 -3.07
C GLU A 66 -16.05 0.19 -2.92
N SER A 67 -16.21 -0.64 -3.95
CA SER A 67 -15.70 -2.02 -3.94
C SER A 67 -14.17 -2.08 -3.92
N MET A 68 -13.51 -1.09 -4.54
CA MET A 68 -12.06 -0.97 -4.54
C MET A 68 -11.54 -0.47 -3.20
N LEU A 69 -12.21 0.53 -2.62
CA LEU A 69 -11.89 1.05 -1.29
C LEU A 69 -12.04 -0.03 -0.20
N ARG A 70 -13.10 -0.85 -0.26
CA ARG A 70 -13.27 -1.98 0.66
C ARG A 70 -12.12 -2.99 0.57
N LYS A 71 -11.62 -3.26 -0.64
CA LYS A 71 -10.46 -4.15 -0.84
C LYS A 71 -9.18 -3.54 -0.27
N LEU A 72 -8.94 -2.25 -0.56
CA LEU A 72 -7.80 -1.52 -0.02
C LEU A 72 -7.81 -1.53 1.52
N GLN A 73 -8.95 -1.21 2.12
CA GLN A 73 -9.14 -1.21 3.58
C GLN A 73 -8.91 -2.60 4.17
N ARG A 74 -9.48 -3.65 3.57
CA ARG A 74 -9.27 -5.03 4.01
C ARG A 74 -7.80 -5.42 3.95
N GLU A 75 -7.12 -5.11 2.85
CA GLU A 75 -5.69 -5.41 2.69
C GLU A 75 -4.86 -4.65 3.72
N ARG A 76 -5.11 -3.35 3.89
CA ARG A 76 -4.45 -2.50 4.90
C ARG A 76 -4.63 -3.05 6.32
N ARG A 77 -5.87 -3.33 6.74
CA ARG A 77 -6.20 -3.79 8.09
C ARG A 77 -5.64 -5.18 8.37
N THR A 78 -5.80 -6.10 7.42
CA THR A 78 -5.33 -7.49 7.60
C THR A 78 -3.80 -7.53 7.60
N TRP A 79 -3.15 -6.84 6.66
CA TRP A 79 -1.71 -6.86 6.52
C TRP A 79 -1.01 -6.07 7.63
N GLY A 80 -1.59 -4.95 8.05
CA GLY A 80 -1.03 -4.05 9.06
C GLY A 80 -0.83 -4.66 10.44
N VAL A 81 -1.58 -5.71 10.78
CA VAL A 81 -1.45 -6.40 12.07
C VAL A 81 -0.54 -7.61 12.04
N LEU A 82 -0.06 -8.02 10.86
CA LEU A 82 0.82 -9.17 10.73
C LEU A 82 2.25 -8.79 11.10
N SER A 83 2.78 -9.43 12.13
CA SER A 83 4.17 -9.29 12.57
C SER A 83 4.79 -10.67 12.72
N HIS A 84 5.40 -11.16 11.63
CA HIS A 84 6.03 -12.47 11.58
C HIS A 84 7.23 -12.42 10.61
N PRO A 85 8.37 -13.07 10.91
CA PRO A 85 9.58 -13.00 10.08
C PRO A 85 9.39 -13.40 8.62
N ASN A 86 8.41 -14.26 8.33
CA ASN A 86 8.13 -14.78 6.98
C ASN A 86 6.93 -14.09 6.30
N ILE A 87 6.40 -13.02 6.90
CA ILE A 87 5.36 -12.19 6.30
C ILE A 87 5.98 -10.82 6.09
N LEU A 88 5.96 -10.32 4.85
CA LEU A 88 6.47 -8.99 4.54
C LEU A 88 5.75 -7.96 5.44
N PRO A 89 6.44 -7.08 6.19
CA PRO A 89 5.75 -6.10 7.01
C PRO A 89 5.15 -4.97 6.16
N LEU A 90 4.03 -4.43 6.63
CA LEU A 90 3.45 -3.20 6.09
C LEU A 90 3.96 -2.01 6.92
N TYR A 91 4.67 -1.07 6.30
CA TYR A 91 5.14 0.14 6.99
C TYR A 91 4.03 1.17 7.16
N GLY A 92 3.11 1.25 6.20
CA GLY A 92 2.04 2.23 6.22
C GLY A 92 1.32 2.32 4.89
N PHE A 93 0.55 3.39 4.73
CA PHE A 93 -0.24 3.65 3.54
C PHE A 93 -0.13 5.12 3.11
N VAL A 94 -0.55 5.41 1.88
CA VAL A 94 -0.72 6.78 1.38
C VAL A 94 -2.08 6.85 0.69
N ASP A 95 -2.95 7.74 1.18
CA ASP A 95 -4.26 8.03 0.59
C ASP A 95 -4.31 9.48 0.12
N ASN A 96 -5.29 9.82 -0.73
CA ASN A 96 -5.64 11.21 -1.09
C ASN A 96 -4.55 12.04 -1.81
N GLU A 97 -3.47 11.41 -2.27
CA GLU A 97 -2.51 12.00 -3.19
C GLU A 97 -2.80 11.55 -4.64
N GLU A 98 -2.62 12.44 -5.63
CA GLU A 98 -3.02 12.20 -7.02
C GLU A 98 -2.32 10.97 -7.63
N PHE A 99 -1.01 10.86 -7.44
CA PHE A 99 -0.22 9.73 -7.95
C PHE A 99 -0.63 8.39 -7.34
N PHE A 100 -1.06 8.41 -6.08
CA PHE A 100 -1.33 7.21 -5.30
C PHE A 100 -2.80 6.76 -5.37
N GLN A 101 -3.65 7.39 -6.19
CA GLN A 101 -5.06 7.02 -6.31
C GLN A 101 -5.26 5.59 -6.84
N PRO A 102 -6.17 4.78 -6.24
CA PRO A 102 -7.12 5.11 -5.18
C PRO A 102 -6.55 4.98 -3.75
N GLY A 103 -5.31 4.53 -3.61
CA GLY A 103 -4.54 4.46 -2.38
C GLY A 103 -3.34 3.52 -2.57
N ALA A 104 -2.31 3.69 -1.75
CA ALA A 104 -1.08 2.92 -1.80
C ALA A 104 -0.73 2.26 -0.48
N LEU A 105 -0.06 1.11 -0.57
CA LEU A 105 0.47 0.33 0.55
C LEU A 105 1.99 0.28 0.44
N VAL A 106 2.69 0.59 1.54
CA VAL A 106 4.14 0.77 1.56
C VAL A 106 4.79 -0.32 2.39
N SER A 107 5.77 -1.01 1.81
CA SER A 107 6.48 -2.13 2.43
C SER A 107 7.99 -2.05 2.14
N PRO A 108 8.85 -2.79 2.85
CA PRO A 108 10.27 -2.85 2.50
C PRO A 108 10.48 -3.30 1.06
N GLU A 109 11.50 -2.75 0.39
CA GLU A 109 11.94 -3.30 -0.90
C GLU A 109 12.59 -4.67 -0.68
N MET A 110 12.02 -5.72 -1.29
CA MET A 110 12.62 -7.04 -1.32
C MET A 110 13.65 -7.09 -2.45
N VAL A 111 14.92 -6.87 -2.12
CA VAL A 111 16.01 -7.06 -3.07
C VAL A 111 16.28 -8.56 -3.19
N THR A 112 15.84 -9.17 -4.28
CA THR A 112 16.37 -10.49 -4.65
C THR A 112 17.82 -10.26 -5.02
N ALA A 113 18.77 -10.73 -4.20
CA ALA A 113 20.15 -10.80 -4.61
C ALA A 113 20.16 -11.54 -5.96
N ARG A 114 20.54 -10.85 -7.04
CA ARG A 114 20.91 -11.53 -8.27
C ARG A 114 22.08 -12.40 -7.86
N ARG A 115 21.82 -13.70 -7.67
CA ARG A 115 22.90 -14.68 -7.60
C ARG A 115 23.56 -14.61 -8.97
N CYS A 116 24.70 -13.92 -9.01
CA CYS A 116 25.63 -13.99 -10.13
C CYS A 116 26.07 -15.44 -10.33
#